data_AF-A0A8R1TM60-F1
#
_entry.id   AF-A0A8R1TM60-F1
#
_cell.length_a   1.000
_cell.length_b   1.000
_cell.length_c   1.000
_cell.angle_alpha   90.00
_cell.angle_beta   90.00
_cell.angle_gamma   90.00
#
_symmetry.space_group_name_H-M   'P 1'
#
loop_
_entity.id
_entity.type
_entity.pdbx_description
1 polymer ?
#
loop_
_entity_poly.entity_id
_entity_poly.type
_entity_poly.pdbx_seq_one_letter_code
_entity_poly.pdbx_strand_id
1 'polypeptide(L)'
;MSSSIIVSIQPPKARVQLCVKELENAYSTWLTYIQNITGTKKGEDEEKTYEQVTGGEHGLFQIMYEGKEALITITRYKNDSEQKLEQLIKRKSKEQERLTTSSNPTVILPQLSLPTFNGDSRQWRQFWSSLNAAVRS
;
A
#
# COMPACT_ATOMS: atom_id res chain seq x y z
N MET A 1 4.39 -5.72 4.80
CA MET A 1 3.35 -4.72 4.47
C MET A 1 2.41 -5.17 3.34
N SER A 2 2.89 -5.89 2.30
CA SER A 2 2.05 -6.32 1.18
C SER A 2 0.86 -7.22 1.56
N SER A 3 1.00 -8.08 2.57
CA SER A 3 -0.08 -8.96 3.03
C SER A 3 -1.30 -8.19 3.56
N SER A 4 -1.09 -7.08 4.29
CA SER A 4 -2.20 -6.29 4.85
C SER A 4 -3.02 -5.58 3.78
N ILE A 5 -2.38 -5.08 2.71
CA ILE A 5 -3.08 -4.41 1.61
C ILE A 5 -3.90 -5.42 0.80
N ILE A 6 -3.33 -6.58 0.51
CA ILE A 6 -4.04 -7.65 -0.20
C ILE A 6 -5.29 -8.07 0.60
N VAL A 7 -5.14 -8.31 1.91
CA VAL A 7 -6.26 -8.68 2.78
C VAL A 7 -7.35 -7.60 2.81
N SER A 8 -6.98 -6.31 2.81
CA SER A 8 -7.96 -5.21 2.82
C SER A 8 -8.70 -5.02 1.49
N ILE A 9 -8.11 -5.38 0.34
CA ILE A 9 -8.70 -5.19 -1.00
C ILE A 9 -9.59 -6.38 -1.42
N GLN A 10 -9.35 -7.59 -0.90
CA GLN A 10 -10.15 -8.76 -1.28
C GLN A 10 -11.65 -8.62 -0.97
N PRO A 11 -12.09 -8.14 0.21
CA PRO A 11 -13.53 -8.01 0.50
C PRO A 11 -14.25 -7.01 -0.42
N PRO A 12 -13.74 -5.79 -0.68
CA PRO A 12 -14.33 -4.90 -1.67
C PRO A 12 -14.40 -5.51 -3.08
N LYS A 13 -13.34 -6.21 -3.51
CA LYS A 13 -13.32 -6.88 -4.82
C LYS A 13 -14.42 -7.95 -4.92
N ALA A 14 -14.54 -8.81 -3.91
CA ALA A 14 -15.56 -9.85 -3.87
C ALA A 14 -16.98 -9.27 -3.90
N ARG A 15 -17.21 -8.14 -3.22
CA ARG A 15 -18.50 -7.43 -3.24
C ARG A 15 -18.84 -6.89 -4.63
N VAL A 16 -17.88 -6.26 -5.31
CA VAL A 16 -18.09 -5.77 -6.68
C VAL A 16 -18.40 -6.92 -7.64
N GLN A 17 -17.67 -8.03 -7.53
CA GLN A 17 -17.93 -9.23 -8.34
C GLN A 17 -19.33 -9.81 -8.11
N LEU A 18 -19.80 -9.81 -6.87
CA LEU A 18 -21.16 -10.24 -6.54
C LEU A 18 -22.20 -9.32 -7.19
N CYS A 19 -22.05 -7.99 -7.05
CA CYS A 19 -22.97 -7.02 -7.65
C CYS A 19 -23.02 -7.13 -9.18
N VAL A 20 -21.88 -7.37 -9.84
CA VAL A 20 -21.84 -7.59 -11.30
C VAL A 20 -22.63 -8.84 -11.67
N LYS A 21 -22.45 -9.94 -10.93
CA LYS A 21 -23.17 -11.19 -11.20
C LYS A 21 -24.68 -11.06 -10.97
N GLU A 22 -25.09 -10.32 -9.93
CA GLU A 22 -26.50 -10.02 -9.68
C GLU A 22 -27.10 -9.17 -10.81
N LEU A 23 -26.35 -8.18 -11.31
CA LEU A 23 -26.75 -7.33 -12.42
C LEU A 23 -26.88 -8.14 -13.73
N GLU A 24 -25.94 -9.03 -14.03
CA GLU A 24 -26.00 -9.93 -15.19
C GLU A 24 -27.22 -10.86 -15.13
N ASN A 25 -27.53 -11.38 -13.93
CA ASN A 25 -28.71 -12.22 -13.73
C ASN A 25 -30.02 -11.43 -13.87
N ALA A 26 -30.08 -10.22 -13.31
CA ALA A 26 -31.21 -9.31 -13.47
C ALA A 26 -31.43 -8.93 -14.94
N TYR A 27 -30.35 -8.62 -15.66
CA TYR A 27 -30.38 -8.34 -17.09
C TYR A 27 -30.90 -9.54 -17.89
N SER A 28 -30.42 -10.75 -17.62
CA SER A 28 -30.86 -11.98 -18.30
C SER A 28 -32.34 -12.28 -18.02
N THR A 29 -32.78 -12.07 -16.77
CA THR A 29 -34.18 -12.24 -16.36
C THR A 29 -35.09 -11.24 -17.07
N TRP A 30 -34.68 -9.96 -17.12
CA TRP A 30 -35.39 -8.90 -17.82
C TRP A 30 -35.48 -9.14 -19.33
N LEU A 31 -34.38 -9.57 -19.94
CA LEU A 31 -34.34 -9.92 -21.36
C LEU A 31 -35.34 -11.05 -21.68
N THR A 32 -35.38 -12.08 -20.84
CA THR A 32 -36.33 -13.19 -20.97
C THR A 32 -37.78 -12.74 -20.81
N TYR A 33 -38.05 -11.88 -19.81
CA TYR A 33 -39.38 -11.31 -19.57
C TYR A 33 -39.89 -10.58 -20.82
N ILE A 34 -39.04 -9.75 -21.44
CA ILE A 34 -39.48 -8.92 -22.55
C ILE A 34 -39.59 -9.70 -23.85
N GLN A 35 -38.71 -10.67 -24.07
CA GLN A 35 -38.88 -11.60 -25.18
C GLN A 35 -40.23 -12.34 -25.11
N ASN A 36 -40.66 -12.71 -23.90
CA ASN A 36 -41.98 -13.32 -23.70
C ASN A 36 -43.12 -12.34 -24.00
N ILE A 37 -43.02 -11.07 -23.56
CA ILE A 37 -44.11 -10.12 -23.82
C ILE A 37 -44.15 -9.62 -25.26
N THR A 38 -43.00 -9.54 -25.94
CA THR A 38 -42.95 -9.17 -27.37
C THR A 38 -43.72 -10.18 -28.24
N GLY A 39 -43.90 -11.43 -27.76
CA GLY A 39 -44.80 -12.43 -28.36
C GLY A 39 -46.31 -12.16 -28.17
N THR A 40 -46.68 -11.32 -27.20
CA THR A 40 -48.06 -10.99 -26.81
C THR A 40 -48.29 -9.48 -26.90
N LYS A 41 -48.74 -9.00 -28.06
CA LYS A 41 -49.02 -7.58 -28.40
C LYS A 41 -49.39 -6.66 -27.21
N LYS A 42 -48.40 -5.94 -26.68
CA LYS A 42 -48.53 -4.74 -25.83
C LYS A 42 -47.39 -3.72 -26.07
N GLY A 43 -47.07 -3.46 -27.34
CA GLY A 43 -45.80 -2.81 -27.75
C GLY A 43 -45.57 -1.38 -27.26
N GLU A 44 -46.58 -0.53 -27.15
CA GLU A 44 -46.36 0.92 -26.89
C GLU A 44 -46.05 1.25 -25.43
N ASP A 45 -46.67 0.55 -24.46
CA ASP A 45 -46.41 0.78 -23.03
C ASP A 45 -45.03 0.26 -22.61
N GLU A 46 -44.61 -0.87 -23.20
CA GLU A 46 -43.31 -1.48 -22.93
C GLU A 46 -42.17 -0.65 -23.48
N GLU A 47 -42.27 -0.18 -24.73
CA GLU A 47 -41.23 0.63 -25.36
C GLU A 47 -40.97 1.94 -24.59
N LYS A 48 -42.03 2.60 -24.08
CA LYS A 48 -41.89 3.79 -23.21
C LYS A 48 -41.21 3.47 -21.88
N THR A 49 -41.55 2.34 -21.25
CA THR A 49 -40.93 1.91 -19.99
C THR A 49 -39.44 1.62 -20.21
N TYR A 50 -39.10 1.03 -21.36
CA TYR A 50 -37.73 0.79 -21.78
C TYR A 50 -36.92 2.05 -22.00
N GLU A 51 -37.47 3.00 -22.75
CA GLU A 51 -36.82 4.27 -23.03
C GLU A 51 -36.57 5.05 -21.72
N GLN A 52 -37.52 5.00 -20.78
CA GLN A 52 -37.38 5.63 -19.47
C GLN A 52 -36.26 5.02 -18.61
N VAL A 53 -36.05 3.70 -18.70
CA VAL A 53 -35.04 3.00 -17.90
C VAL A 53 -33.66 3.06 -18.55
N THR A 54 -33.60 3.09 -19.89
CA THR A 54 -32.34 3.04 -20.64
C THR A 54 -31.79 4.42 -20.99
N GLY A 55 -32.66 5.41 -21.19
CA GLY A 55 -32.32 6.78 -21.56
C GLY A 55 -32.25 7.76 -20.38
N GLY A 56 -31.71 8.95 -20.64
CA GLY A 56 -31.57 10.04 -19.66
C GLY A 56 -30.21 10.07 -18.95
N GLU A 57 -29.98 11.15 -18.20
CA GLU A 57 -28.75 11.38 -17.41
C GLU A 57 -28.51 10.29 -16.35
N HIS A 58 -29.56 9.60 -15.93
CA HIS A 58 -29.52 8.46 -15.01
C HIS A 58 -30.01 7.16 -15.65
N GLY A 59 -30.03 7.10 -16.98
CA GLY A 59 -30.37 5.87 -17.70
C GLY A 59 -29.35 4.77 -17.43
N LEU A 60 -29.79 3.52 -17.47
CA LEU A 60 -28.92 2.36 -17.21
C LEU A 60 -27.63 2.38 -18.07
N PHE A 61 -27.72 2.80 -19.34
CA PHE A 61 -26.54 2.89 -20.20
C PHE A 61 -25.54 3.94 -19.74
N GLN A 62 -26.04 5.09 -19.28
CA GLN A 62 -25.21 6.18 -18.75
C GLN A 62 -24.51 5.74 -17.45
N ILE A 63 -25.26 5.15 -16.52
CA ILE A 63 -24.71 4.61 -15.27
C ILE A 63 -23.65 3.52 -15.56
N MET A 64 -23.92 2.63 -16.51
CA MET A 64 -22.96 1.59 -16.92
C MET A 64 -21.69 2.20 -17.54
N TYR A 65 -21.84 3.24 -18.35
CA TYR A 65 -20.71 3.95 -18.96
C TYR A 65 -19.86 4.65 -17.89
N GLU A 66 -20.48 5.42 -17.00
CA GLU A 66 -19.80 6.08 -15.88
C GLU A 66 -19.10 5.08 -14.95
N GLY A 67 -19.76 3.95 -14.67
CA GLY A 67 -19.17 2.87 -13.88
C GLY A 67 -17.89 2.29 -14.52
N LYS A 68 -17.87 2.15 -15.85
CA LYS A 68 -16.67 1.71 -16.59
C LYS A 68 -15.55 2.75 -16.53
N GLU A 69 -15.86 4.02 -16.73
CA GLU A 69 -14.88 5.12 -16.64
C GLU A 69 -14.29 5.25 -15.23
N ALA A 70 -15.13 5.11 -14.20
CA ALA A 70 -14.70 5.07 -12.81
C ALA A 70 -13.77 3.89 -12.53
N LEU A 71 -14.09 2.70 -13.05
CA LEU A 71 -13.25 1.51 -12.90
C LEU A 71 -11.88 1.68 -13.56
N ILE A 72 -11.83 2.25 -14.77
CA ILE A 72 -10.57 2.57 -15.47
C ILE A 72 -9.75 3.55 -14.64
N THR A 73 -10.37 4.61 -14.14
CA THR A 73 -9.72 5.64 -13.33
C THR A 73 -9.13 5.07 -12.04
N ILE A 74 -9.88 4.25 -11.31
CA ILE A 74 -9.42 3.58 -10.08
C ILE A 74 -8.25 2.64 -10.40
N THR A 75 -8.35 1.87 -11.48
CA THR A 75 -7.28 0.95 -11.91
C THR A 75 -5.99 1.69 -12.23
N ARG A 76 -6.07 2.85 -12.89
CA ARG A 76 -4.92 3.74 -13.13
C ARG A 76 -4.27 4.19 -11.82
N TYR A 77 -5.05 4.72 -10.89
CA TYR A 77 -4.52 5.17 -9.59
C TYR A 77 -3.89 4.04 -8.77
N LYS A 78 -4.45 2.84 -8.83
CA LYS A 78 -3.89 1.64 -8.21
C LYS A 78 -2.50 1.35 -8.79
N ASN A 79 -2.38 1.29 -10.11
CA ASN A 79 -1.11 1.00 -10.79
C ASN A 79 -0.04 2.07 -10.51
N ASP A 80 -0.40 3.36 -10.55
CA ASP A 80 0.51 4.46 -10.22
C ASP A 80 1.02 4.36 -8.77
N SER A 81 0.15 3.97 -7.84
CA SER A 81 0.49 3.80 -6.43
C SER A 81 1.40 2.60 -6.21
N GLU A 82 1.15 1.48 -6.88
CA GLU A 82 2.01 0.28 -6.88
C GLU A 82 3.40 0.62 -7.43
N GLN A 83 3.48 1.35 -8.54
CA GLN A 83 4.75 1.78 -9.13
C GLN A 83 5.54 2.70 -8.20
N LYS A 84 4.88 3.68 -7.54
CA LYS A 84 5.53 4.56 -6.56
C LYS A 84 6.04 3.78 -5.36
N LEU A 85 5.28 2.80 -4.86
CA LEU A 85 5.68 1.95 -3.75
C LEU A 85 6.91 1.12 -4.10
N GLU A 86 6.95 0.51 -5.29
CA GLU A 86 8.14 -0.22 -5.77
C GLU A 86 9.39 0.67 -5.85
N GLN A 87 9.24 1.91 -6.32
CA GLN A 87 10.35 2.87 -6.36
C GLN A 87 10.86 3.22 -4.95
N LEU A 88 9.95 3.41 -3.99
CA LEU A 88 10.32 3.68 -2.59
C LEU A 88 11.06 2.49 -1.95
N ILE A 89 10.59 1.26 -2.20
CA ILE A 89 11.26 0.05 -1.73
C ILE A 89 12.67 -0.04 -2.33
N LYS A 90 12.83 0.18 -3.65
CA LYS A 90 14.13 0.19 -4.32
C LYS A 90 15.08 1.27 -3.77
N ARG A 91 14.58 2.47 -3.49
CA ARG A 91 15.38 3.55 -2.88
C ARG A 91 15.82 3.20 -1.47
N LYS A 92 14.90 2.66 -0.65
CA LYS A 92 15.21 2.22 0.72
C LYS A 92 16.27 1.11 0.73
N SER A 93 16.21 0.17 -0.21
CA SER A 93 17.26 -0.85 -0.35
C SER A 93 18.62 -0.25 -0.71
N LYS A 94 18.66 0.72 -1.65
CA LYS A 94 19.91 1.42 -2.02
C LYS A 94 20.48 2.27 -0.88
N GLU A 95 19.61 2.89 -0.09
CA GLU A 95 20.02 3.66 1.10
C GLU A 95 20.57 2.74 2.18
N GLN A 96 19.92 1.60 2.43
CA GLN A 96 20.42 0.58 3.35
C GLN A 96 21.78 0.01 2.88
N GLU A 97 21.96 -0.24 1.58
CA GLU A 97 23.24 -0.67 1.00
C GLU A 97 24.34 0.38 1.18
N ARG A 98 24.02 1.68 1.03
CA ARG A 98 24.96 2.79 1.31
C ARG A 98 25.33 2.89 2.79
N LEU A 99 24.40 2.59 3.69
CA LEU A 99 24.69 2.53 5.13
C LEU A 99 25.57 1.33 5.48
N THR A 100 25.42 0.19 4.79
CA THR A 100 26.30 -0.98 5.00
C THR A 100 27.67 -0.86 4.34
N THR A 101 27.83 0.00 3.33
CA THR A 101 29.14 0.33 2.73
C THR A 101 29.81 1.55 3.36
N SER A 102 29.18 2.19 4.35
CA SER A 102 29.89 3.06 5.27
C SER A 102 30.78 2.17 6.14
N SER A 103 32.00 1.93 5.68
CA SER A 103 33.08 1.47 6.52
C SER A 103 33.16 2.46 7.67
N ASN A 104 32.60 2.11 8.84
CA ASN A 104 32.93 2.77 10.07
C ASN A 104 34.46 2.77 10.10
N PRO A 105 35.15 3.93 10.08
CA PRO A 105 36.55 3.91 10.45
C PRO A 105 36.53 3.33 11.86
N THR A 106 37.11 2.14 12.04
CA THR A 106 37.39 1.62 13.37
C THR A 106 38.31 2.65 14.00
N VAL A 107 37.73 3.60 14.74
CA VAL A 107 38.47 4.57 15.53
C VAL A 107 39.09 3.73 16.63
N ILE A 108 40.34 3.32 16.41
CA ILE A 108 41.16 2.73 17.47
C ILE A 108 41.41 3.87 18.44
N LEU A 109 40.56 3.98 19.45
CA LEU A 109 40.83 4.84 20.60
C LEU A 109 42.09 4.28 21.27
N PRO A 110 43.10 5.11 21.55
CA PRO A 110 44.24 4.66 22.32
C PRO A 110 43.73 4.12 23.66
N GLN A 111 43.97 2.84 23.94
CA GLN A 111 43.67 2.27 25.25
C GLN A 111 44.66 2.85 26.24
N LEU A 112 44.18 3.77 27.09
CA LEU A 112 44.98 4.31 28.18
C LEU A 112 45.07 3.25 29.28
N SER A 113 46.27 2.74 29.52
CA SER A 113 46.55 1.88 30.68
C SER A 113 46.47 2.71 31.95
N LEU A 114 45.29 2.76 32.59
CA LEU A 114 45.12 3.48 33.84
C LEU A 114 45.77 2.69 34.99
N PRO A 115 46.57 3.35 35.86
CA PRO A 115 47.09 2.69 37.05
C PRO A 115 45.92 2.31 37.98
N THR A 116 46.07 1.19 38.69
CA THR A 116 45.09 0.74 39.70
C THR A 116 45.57 1.14 41.09
N PHE A 117 44.71 1.74 41.92
CA PHE A 117 45.02 2.06 43.31
C PHE A 117 44.57 0.93 44.23
N ASN A 118 45.48 0.37 45.02
CA ASN A 118 45.22 -0.78 45.91
C ASN A 118 44.73 -0.40 47.31
N GLY A 119 44.59 0.89 47.62
CA GLY A 119 44.17 1.38 48.94
C GLY A 119 45.32 1.63 49.93
N ASP A 120 46.58 1.37 49.58
CA ASP A 120 47.73 1.67 50.44
C ASP A 120 48.03 3.19 50.43
N SER A 121 47.90 3.83 51.59
CA SER A 121 48.16 5.27 51.76
C SER A 121 49.62 5.64 51.46
N ARG A 122 50.57 4.70 51.57
CA ARG A 122 51.98 4.92 51.21
C ARG A 122 52.20 5.07 49.71
N GLN A 123 51.31 4.53 48.88
CA GLN A 123 51.42 4.54 47.42
C GLN A 123 50.67 5.71 46.76
N TRP A 124 49.95 6.53 47.54
CA TRP A 124 49.07 7.59 47.01
C TRP A 124 49.80 8.57 46.08
N ARG A 125 51.01 9.02 46.45
CA ARG A 125 51.81 9.92 45.59
C ARG A 125 52.22 9.26 44.28
N GLN A 126 52.66 8.01 44.32
CA GLN A 126 53.08 7.27 43.12
C GLN A 126 51.91 7.01 42.18
N PHE A 127 50.73 6.67 42.72
CA PHE A 127 49.51 6.52 41.94
C PHE A 127 49.19 7.80 41.15
N TRP A 128 49.16 8.97 41.79
CA TRP A 128 48.90 10.24 41.09
C TRP A 128 49.98 10.62 40.09
N SER A 129 51.26 10.31 40.37
CA SER A 129 52.33 10.52 39.39
C SER A 129 52.15 9.64 38.15
N SER A 130 51.83 8.36 38.32
CA SER A 130 51.57 7.44 37.20
C SER A 130 50.30 7.81 36.43
N LEU A 131 49.23 8.22 37.12
CA LEU A 131 47.99 8.64 36.48
C LEU A 131 48.18 9.93 35.66
N ASN A 132 48.87 10.93 36.24
CA ASN A 132 49.19 12.16 35.51
C ASN A 132 50.08 11.90 34.28
N ALA A 133 51.01 10.94 34.37
CA ALA A 133 51.82 10.53 33.24
C ALA A 133 50.99 9.83 32.15
N ALA A 134 50.06 8.95 32.54
CA ALA A 134 49.17 8.27 31.61
C ALA A 134 48.23 9.25 30.87
N VAL A 135 47.68 10.24 31.57
CA VAL A 135 46.75 11.25 30.99
C VAL A 135 47.45 12.25 30.08
N ARG A 136 48.75 12.50 30.27
CA ARG A 136 49.54 13.46 29.48
C ARG A 136 50.33 12.81 28.32
N SER A 137 50.24 11.51 28.14
CA SER A 137 50.87 10.76 27.03
C SER A 137 49.94 10.64 25.83
#